data_AF-A0A968X266-F1
#
_entry.id   AF-A0A968X266-F1
#
_cell.length_a   1.000
_cell.length_b   1.000
_cell.length_c   1.000
_cell.angle_alpha   90.00
_cell.angle_beta   90.00
_cell.angle_gamma   90.00
#
_symmetry.space_group_name_H-M   'P 1'
#
loop_
_entity.id
_entity.type
_entity.pdbx_description
1 polymer ?
#
loop_
_entity_poly.entity_id
_entity_poly.type
_entity_poly.pdbx_seq_one_letter_code
_entity_poly.pdbx_strand_id
1 'polypeptide(L)'
;MELVEYRVTPRTNALFVEAVLRVLEPPPTDTDFHWFTRAFVGQQQVGQWDGAGVHPASWRAGDWVYLACEVPLPNDLKDKPTHIRLGSYAYPEVKPIMVSIPGQPAEDGVTLPIP
;
A
#
# COMPACT_ATOMS: atom_id res chain seq x y z
N MET A 1 1.49 11.10 -0.73
CA MET A 1 0.03 10.86 -0.71
C MET A 1 -0.41 10.63 0.73
N GLU A 2 -1.68 10.85 1.04
CA GLU A 2 -2.22 10.63 2.37
C GLU A 2 -3.22 9.48 2.35
N LEU A 3 -3.02 8.46 3.19
CA LEU A 3 -3.99 7.38 3.38
C LEU A 3 -5.18 7.91 4.18
N VAL A 4 -6.38 7.84 3.58
CA VAL A 4 -7.61 8.35 4.21
C VAL A 4 -8.43 7.21 4.82
N GLU A 5 -8.52 6.09 4.13
CA GLU A 5 -9.26 4.91 4.59
C GLU A 5 -8.54 3.64 4.15
N TYR A 6 -8.68 2.58 4.94
CA TYR A 6 -8.31 1.24 4.52
C TYR A 6 -9.23 0.20 5.15
N ARG A 7 -9.29 -0.96 4.51
CA ARG A 7 -9.96 -2.16 5.03
C ARG A 7 -9.11 -3.37 4.72
N VAL A 8 -9.00 -4.27 5.69
CA VAL A 8 -8.38 -5.58 5.50
C VAL A 8 -9.43 -6.64 5.79
N THR A 9 -9.69 -7.50 4.81
CA THR A 9 -10.63 -8.62 4.93
C THR A 9 -9.85 -9.93 4.84
N PRO A 10 -9.70 -10.69 5.95
CA PRO A 10 -9.07 -12.00 5.92
C PRO A 10 -9.84 -12.98 5.02
N ARG A 11 -9.10 -13.75 4.22
CA ARG A 11 -9.59 -14.89 3.42
C ARG A 11 -8.80 -16.15 3.82
N THR A 12 -9.20 -17.31 3.31
CA THR A 12 -8.59 -18.60 3.68
C THR A 12 -7.07 -18.60 3.56
N ASN A 13 -6.53 -18.13 2.43
CA ASN A 13 -5.08 -18.11 2.15
C ASN A 13 -4.60 -16.73 1.65
N ALA A 14 -5.29 -15.67 2.06
CA ALA A 14 -4.96 -14.32 1.61
C ALA A 14 -5.54 -13.24 2.54
N LEU A 15 -5.07 -12.01 2.37
CA LEU A 15 -5.76 -10.81 2.84
C LEU A 15 -6.25 -10.03 1.63
N PHE A 16 -7.52 -9.64 1.62
CA PHE A 16 -8.01 -8.66 0.66
C PHE A 16 -7.91 -7.27 1.29
N VAL A 17 -7.12 -6.39 0.66
CA VAL A 17 -6.81 -5.06 1.17
C VAL A 17 -7.39 -4.03 0.22
N GLU A 18 -8.21 -3.14 0.77
CA GLU A 18 -8.72 -1.95 0.11
C GLU A 18 -8.13 -0.72 0.80
N ALA A 19 -7.69 0.26 0.02
CA ALA A 19 -7.16 1.52 0.53
C ALA A 19 -7.58 2.68 -0.35
N VAL A 20 -7.87 3.82 0.28
CA VAL A 20 -8.19 5.08 -0.37
C VAL A 20 -7.13 6.08 0.03
N LEU A 21 -6.39 6.60 -0.95
CA LEU A 21 -5.40 7.64 -0.75
C LEU A 21 -5.81 8.93 -1.43
N ARG A 22 -5.43 10.05 -0.83
CA ARG A 22 -5.56 11.38 -1.40
C ARG A 22 -4.22 11.83 -1.97
N VAL A 23 -4.25 12.30 -3.21
CA VAL A 23 -3.12 12.98 -3.84
C VAL A 23 -3.02 14.37 -3.23
N LEU A 24 -1.90 14.67 -2.57
CA LEU A 24 -1.68 15.98 -1.94
C LEU A 24 -1.06 16.98 -2.92
N GLU A 25 -0.20 16.49 -3.82
CA GLU A 25 0.53 17.29 -4.79
C GLU A 25 0.55 16.55 -6.14
N PRO A 26 0.56 17.26 -7.28
CA PRO A 26 0.70 16.63 -8.59
C PRO A 26 1.98 15.77 -8.66
N PRO A 27 1.89 14.52 -9.11
CA PRO A 27 3.06 13.66 -9.24
C PRO A 27 3.93 14.05 -10.44
N PRO A 28 5.20 13.64 -10.48
CA PRO A 28 6.06 13.81 -11.66
C PRO A 28 5.43 13.14 -12.89
N THR A 29 5.51 13.80 -14.05
CA THR A 29 4.81 13.37 -15.27
C THR A 29 5.53 12.25 -16.04
N ASP A 30 6.75 11.89 -15.64
CA ASP A 30 7.66 11.00 -16.34
C ASP A 30 8.01 9.73 -15.55
N THR A 31 7.24 9.42 -14.50
CA THR A 31 7.49 8.26 -13.63
C THR A 31 6.23 7.42 -13.43
N ASP A 32 6.39 6.10 -13.43
CA ASP A 32 5.31 5.19 -13.09
C ASP A 32 5.31 4.91 -11.60
N PHE A 33 4.12 4.90 -10.99
CA PHE A 33 3.95 4.65 -9.57
C PHE A 33 3.55 3.18 -9.38
N HIS A 34 4.31 2.47 -8.57
CA HIS A 34 3.98 1.12 -8.13
C HIS A 34 3.51 1.16 -6.69
N TRP A 35 2.64 0.23 -6.34
CA TRP A 35 2.09 0.07 -5.00
C TRP A 35 2.45 -1.29 -4.46
N PHE A 36 2.83 -1.37 -3.20
CA PHE A 36 3.04 -2.64 -2.53
C PHE A 36 2.21 -2.73 -1.26
N THR A 37 1.81 -3.95 -0.94
CA THR A 37 1.20 -4.30 0.34
C THR A 37 1.88 -5.55 0.87
N ARG A 38 2.47 -5.46 2.06
CA ARG A 38 3.17 -6.56 2.73
C ARG A 38 2.43 -6.94 4.00
N ALA A 39 2.24 -8.22 4.26
CA ALA A 39 1.61 -8.73 5.49
C ALA A 39 2.67 -9.28 6.45
N PHE A 40 2.49 -9.06 7.75
CA PHE A 40 3.48 -9.40 8.78
C PHE A 40 2.90 -10.17 9.96
N VAL A 41 3.67 -11.14 10.45
CA VAL A 41 3.51 -11.79 11.77
C VAL A 41 4.66 -11.32 12.64
N GLY A 42 4.39 -10.50 13.65
CA GLY A 42 5.47 -9.81 14.35
C GLY A 42 6.33 -9.01 13.36
N GLN A 43 7.65 -9.24 13.32
CA GLN A 43 8.53 -8.59 12.35
C GLN A 43 8.73 -9.40 11.05
N GLN A 44 8.20 -10.61 10.97
CA GLN A 44 8.38 -11.48 9.81
C GLN A 44 7.37 -11.13 8.72
N GLN A 45 7.85 -10.78 7.52
CA GLN A 45 7.00 -10.68 6.34
C GLN A 45 6.55 -12.08 5.93
N VAL A 46 5.24 -12.27 5.78
CA VAL A 46 4.63 -13.56 5.44
C VAL A 46 3.84 -13.53 4.13
N GLY A 47 3.55 -12.34 3.59
CA GLY A 47 2.86 -12.19 2.31
C GLY A 47 3.21 -10.85 1.66
N GLN A 48 3.13 -10.79 0.34
CA GLN A 48 3.31 -9.56 -0.41
C GLN A 48 2.47 -9.56 -1.67
N TRP A 49 1.92 -8.40 -1.96
CA TRP A 49 1.43 -8.01 -3.28
C TRP A 49 2.25 -6.81 -3.76
N ASP A 50 2.61 -6.82 -5.04
CA ASP A 50 3.25 -5.71 -5.73
C ASP A 50 2.46 -5.44 -7.01
N GLY A 51 1.94 -4.22 -7.13
CA GLY A 51 1.05 -3.80 -8.19
C GLY A 51 1.78 -3.45 -9.47
N ALA A 52 1.04 -3.53 -10.58
CA ALA A 52 1.49 -2.96 -11.84
C ALA A 52 1.67 -1.44 -11.70
N GLY A 53 2.62 -0.89 -12.48
CA GLY A 53 2.85 0.54 -12.54
C GLY A 53 1.63 1.27 -13.08
N VAL A 54 1.31 2.40 -12.46
CA VAL A 54 0.27 3.32 -12.90
C VAL A 54 0.92 4.63 -13.29
N HIS A 55 0.68 5.05 -14.54
CA HIS A 55 1.18 6.32 -15.03
C HIS A 55 0.30 7.46 -14.50
N PRO A 56 0.83 8.38 -13.67
CA PRO A 56 0.00 9.30 -12.92
C PRO A 56 -0.16 10.66 -13.63
N ALA A 57 0.14 10.76 -14.93
CA ALA A 57 0.17 12.01 -15.68
C ALA A 57 -1.14 12.82 -15.68
N SER A 58 -2.27 12.19 -15.34
CA SER A 58 -3.57 12.87 -15.23
C SER A 58 -4.00 13.19 -13.80
N TRP A 59 -3.21 12.80 -12.79
CA TRP A 59 -3.53 13.01 -11.38
C TRP A 59 -3.29 14.47 -10.98
N ARG A 60 -4.17 14.98 -10.13
CA ARG A 60 -4.15 16.34 -9.57
C ARG A 60 -4.19 16.29 -8.06
N ALA A 61 -3.71 17.36 -7.42
CA ALA A 61 -3.93 17.56 -6.00
C ALA A 61 -5.44 17.51 -5.70
N GLY A 62 -5.83 16.69 -4.72
CA GLY A 62 -7.21 16.41 -4.35
C GLY A 62 -7.80 15.15 -4.97
N ASP A 63 -7.14 14.53 -5.96
CA ASP A 63 -7.62 13.26 -6.54
C ASP A 63 -7.55 12.12 -5.54
N TRP A 64 -8.42 11.13 -5.76
CA TRP A 64 -8.51 9.90 -4.97
C TRP A 64 -7.90 8.74 -5.75
N VAL A 65 -6.98 8.03 -5.10
CA VAL A 65 -6.41 6.77 -5.59
C VAL A 65 -7.04 5.64 -4.78
N TYR A 66 -7.78 4.78 -5.46
CA TYR A 66 -8.33 3.56 -4.87
C TYR A 66 -7.45 2.37 -5.22
N LEU A 67 -7.03 1.63 -4.19
CA LEU A 67 -6.26 0.41 -4.31
C LEU A 67 -7.11 -0.74 -3.77
N ALA A 68 -7.21 -1.82 -4.54
CA ALA A 68 -7.77 -3.08 -4.10
C ALA A 68 -6.83 -4.21 -4.55
N CYS A 69 -6.35 -5.00 -3.60
CA CYS A 69 -5.41 -6.07 -3.88
C CYS A 69 -5.63 -7.28 -3.00
N GLU A 70 -5.18 -8.43 -3.48
CA GLU A 70 -5.11 -9.66 -2.70
C GLU A 70 -3.65 -9.95 -2.36
N VAL A 71 -3.34 -9.99 -1.06
CA VAL A 71 -2.03 -10.36 -0.53
C VAL A 71 -2.05 -11.85 -0.22
N PRO A 72 -1.39 -12.71 -1.03
CA PRO A 72 -1.37 -14.13 -0.78
C PRO A 72 -0.63 -14.46 0.52
N LEU A 73 -1.12 -15.46 1.25
CA LEU A 73 -0.52 -15.99 2.47
C LEU A 73 -0.19 -17.48 2.30
N PRO A 74 0.86 -18.00 2.98
CA PRO A 74 1.14 -19.42 3.04
C PRO A 74 -0.01 -20.20 3.67
N ASN A 75 -0.31 -21.39 3.13
CA ASN A 75 -1.38 -22.26 3.66
C ASN A 75 -1.02 -22.86 5.03
N ASP A 76 0.26 -22.94 5.36
CA ASP A 76 0.82 -23.53 6.58
C ASP A 76 1.18 -22.48 7.65
N LEU A 77 0.67 -21.26 7.49
CA LEU A 77 0.93 -20.16 8.40
C LEU A 77 0.37 -20.46 9.81
N LYS A 78 1.27 -20.55 10.80
CA LYS A 78 0.92 -20.91 12.19
C LYS A 78 0.17 -19.79 12.92
N ASP A 79 0.60 -18.55 12.71
CA ASP A 79 0.08 -17.36 13.37
C ASP A 79 -0.53 -16.41 12.34
N LYS A 80 -1.63 -15.75 12.72
CA LYS A 80 -2.28 -14.79 11.81
C LYS A 80 -1.42 -13.52 11.66
N PRO A 81 -1.37 -12.91 10.46
CA PRO A 81 -0.76 -11.60 10.31
C PRO A 81 -1.43 -10.59 11.24
N THR A 82 -0.65 -9.71 11.84
CA THR A 82 -1.14 -8.70 12.80
C THR A 82 -1.21 -7.30 12.21
N HIS A 83 -0.45 -7.04 11.15
CA HIS A 83 -0.44 -5.77 10.45
C HIS A 83 -0.02 -5.95 8.99
N ILE A 84 -0.29 -4.92 8.21
CA ILE A 84 0.24 -4.74 6.86
C ILE A 84 1.14 -3.50 6.80
N ARG A 85 2.04 -3.46 5.82
CA ARG A 85 2.70 -2.23 5.37
C ARG A 85 2.27 -1.92 3.94
N LEU A 86 1.63 -0.77 3.75
CA LEU A 86 1.21 -0.24 2.46
C LEU A 86 2.16 0.89 2.05
N GLY A 87 2.73 0.83 0.85
CA GLY A 87 3.60 1.91 0.36
C GLY A 87 3.64 1.99 -1.15
N SER A 88 4.46 2.91 -1.65
CA SER A 88 4.61 3.16 -3.08
C SER A 88 6.05 3.52 -3.44
N TYR A 89 6.43 3.23 -4.68
CA TYR A 89 7.71 3.63 -5.25
C TYR A 89 7.56 4.02 -6.72
N ALA A 90 8.44 4.89 -7.19
CA ALA A 90 8.57 5.22 -8.61
C ALA A 90 9.37 4.13 -9.35
N TYR A 91 9.11 3.97 -10.64
CA TYR A 91 9.86 3.13 -11.56
C TYR A 91 10.15 3.94 -12.85
N PRO A 92 11.31 3.77 -13.54
CA PRO A 92 12.35 2.74 -13.36
C PRO A 92 13.30 2.95 -12.20
N GLU A 93 13.40 4.18 -11.69
CA GLU A 93 14.24 4.47 -10.53
C GLU A 93 13.47 4.14 -9.26
N VAL A 94 13.78 3.02 -8.60
CA VAL A 94 13.15 2.55 -7.35
C VAL A 94 13.37 3.57 -6.23
N LYS A 95 12.50 4.57 -6.19
CA LYS A 95 12.51 5.69 -5.24
C LYS A 95 11.21 5.69 -4.45
N PRO A 96 11.27 5.78 -3.11
CA PRO A 96 10.06 5.85 -2.31
C PRO A 96 9.15 7.01 -2.72
N ILE A 97 7.86 6.72 -2.88
CA ILE A 97 6.81 7.74 -2.91
C ILE A 97 6.22 7.78 -1.51
N MET A 98 6.41 8.91 -0.84
CA MET A 98 6.05 9.04 0.56
C MET A 98 4.53 8.96 0.75
N VAL A 99 4.10 8.15 1.71
CA VAL A 99 2.72 7.96 2.15
C VAL A 99 2.61 8.40 3.61
N SER A 100 1.61 9.21 3.94
CA SER A 100 1.29 9.61 5.30
C SER A 100 -0.05 9.06 5.75
N ILE A 101 -0.29 9.08 7.05
CA ILE A 101 -1.63 9.01 7.68
C ILE A 101 -1.93 10.43 8.21
N PRO A 102 -3.18 10.92 8.20
CA PRO A 102 -3.54 12.21 8.76
C PRO A 102 -2.95 12.42 10.17
N GLY A 103 -2.20 13.51 10.35
CA GLY A 103 -1.54 13.85 11.61
C GLY A 103 -0.25 13.08 11.90
N GLN A 104 0.22 12.23 10.99
CA GLN A 104 1.49 11.51 11.09
C GLN A 104 2.48 11.98 10.00
N PRO A 105 3.79 11.90 10.25
CA PRO A 105 4.80 12.14 9.21
C PRO A 105 4.61 11.19 8.02
N ALA A 106 5.02 11.65 6.84
CA ALA A 106 5.07 10.78 5.67
C ALA A 106 6.28 9.83 5.76
N GLU A 107 6.10 8.58 5.36
CA GLU A 107 7.12 7.53 5.32
C GLU A 107 7.12 6.82 3.95
N ASP A 108 8.09 5.95 3.68
CA ASP A 108 8.12 5.12 2.46
C ASP A 108 7.01 4.05 2.41
N GLY A 109 6.26 3.92 3.50
CA GLY A 109 5.04 3.14 3.63
C GLY A 109 4.47 3.31 5.04
N VAL A 110 3.19 3.06 5.18
CA VAL A 110 2.47 3.16 6.45
C VAL A 110 2.16 1.78 7.00
N THR A 111 2.35 1.59 8.30
CA THR A 111 2.01 0.35 9.02
C THR A 111 0.60 0.42 9.55
N LEU A 112 -0.24 -0.53 9.15
CA LEU A 112 -1.67 -0.54 9.44
C LEU A 112 -2.02 -1.83 10.18
N PRO A 113 -2.65 -1.77 11.36
CA PRO A 113 -3.11 -2.97 12.05
C PRO A 113 -4.15 -3.70 11.22
N ILE A 114 -4.21 -5.03 11.35
CA ILE A 114 -5.33 -5.81 10.82
C ILE A 114 -6.39 -5.85 11.93
N PRO A 115 -7.60 -5.28 11.72
CA PRO A 115 -8.66 -5.23 12.73
C PRO A 115 -9.17 -6.61 13.17
#